data_AF-A0A1M6QSE5-F1
#
_entry.id   AF-A0A1M6QSE5-F1
#
_cell.length_a   1.000
_cell.length_b   1.000
_cell.length_c   1.000
_cell.angle_alpha   90.00
_cell.angle_beta   90.00
_cell.angle_gamma   90.00
#
_symmetry.space_group_name_H-M   'P 1'
#
loop_
_entity.id
_entity.type
_entity.pdbx_description
1 polymer ?
#
loop_
_entity_poly.entity_id
_entity_poly.type
_entity_poly.pdbx_seq_one_letter_code
_entity_poly.pdbx_strand_id
1 'polypeptide(L)'
;MSDAFDKRIKKHIIGKPHRFLAVVPLGFEQTLINELKSIGVETFNANNPVDQPHIVGDGKVEFTAKITEAWKAVAFSRIANRVLMHIADFKAENFRELEKKAAEIPWELYLPDDKCVGRASRPCLHEHDRVQHLGLERSDNPKTSNVIPNCAKDPVKFTNALNIHVTCKHSRLYHSDAIAERLYKIIEGVSLPLAPADSASATPSAGAPRNAPMQNLYVTLIDDRCTIWQDLAGEELYKRGFERFVNDAPLKETIAVAMIFEAIEILRLRATHSTQDDTEHPRNITLIDPMAGSGTFSLEAASIANKIIPGICRDFALKHHPAFKEATWNFITRSGTPNDTRSNTPSHVTLSETIYETRGFSPLVELGSKEQGPIKSCNATRLPIIAKILTSDISERSIEIINHNVDCCPLASIEPKPITPQIRDFFSYTAKEIADASDKASPIIVLNPPYGKRLDFDAPKLYTKIGRKLTQLGNDLKQFHKELTVAILAPKDDTHVGSKYTCTSNLLRECSALSPKRNPTAKQIVTSHGGFSLNVFIAKV
;
A
#
# COMPACT_ATOMS: atom_id res chain seq x y z
N MET A 1 -5.68 -33.95 5.53
CA MET A 1 -6.27 -33.86 4.18
C MET A 1 -5.83 -35.09 3.39
N SER A 2 -6.70 -35.62 2.53
CA SER A 2 -6.35 -36.77 1.69
C SER A 2 -5.36 -36.36 0.60
N ASP A 3 -4.44 -37.25 0.23
CA ASP A 3 -3.49 -37.07 -0.88
C ASP A 3 -4.19 -36.65 -2.20
N ALA A 4 -5.45 -37.07 -2.38
CA ALA A 4 -6.29 -36.67 -3.51
C ALA A 4 -6.65 -35.17 -3.51
N PHE A 5 -6.96 -34.59 -2.35
CA PHE A 5 -7.28 -33.16 -2.23
C PHE A 5 -6.04 -32.29 -2.51
N ASP A 6 -4.89 -32.65 -1.92
CA ASP A 6 -3.62 -31.97 -2.20
C ASP A 6 -3.23 -32.04 -3.68
N LYS A 7 -3.49 -33.17 -4.35
CA LYS A 7 -3.32 -33.31 -5.81
C LYS A 7 -4.24 -32.36 -6.59
N ARG A 8 -5.49 -32.18 -6.17
CA ARG A 8 -6.42 -31.22 -6.78
C ARG A 8 -5.94 -29.78 -6.59
N ILE A 9 -5.53 -29.39 -5.38
CA ILE A 9 -4.96 -28.06 -5.10
C ILE A 9 -3.72 -27.80 -5.97
N LYS A 10 -2.81 -28.77 -6.06
CA LYS A 10 -1.63 -28.66 -6.93
C LYS A 10 -2.01 -28.47 -8.40
N LYS A 11 -2.98 -29.25 -8.91
CA LYS A 11 -3.38 -29.23 -10.32
C LYS A 11 -4.19 -27.98 -10.71
N HIS A 12 -5.07 -27.50 -9.83
CA HIS A 12 -6.06 -26.47 -10.15
C HIS A 12 -5.66 -25.08 -9.64
N ILE A 13 -4.95 -24.99 -8.52
CA ILE A 13 -4.57 -23.72 -7.91
C ILE A 13 -3.08 -23.44 -8.12
N ILE A 14 -2.19 -24.27 -7.57
CA ILE A 14 -0.74 -23.95 -7.55
C ILE A 14 -0.12 -24.04 -8.96
N GLY A 15 -0.47 -25.07 -9.72
CA GLY A 15 0.15 -25.35 -11.03
C GLY A 15 -0.36 -24.47 -12.17
N LYS A 16 -1.47 -23.76 -11.97
CA LYS A 16 -2.10 -22.91 -13.01
C LYS A 16 -1.88 -21.42 -12.72
N PRO A 17 -1.76 -20.60 -13.77
CA PRO A 17 -1.86 -19.17 -13.61
C PRO A 17 -3.32 -18.76 -13.32
N HIS A 18 -3.48 -17.64 -12.60
CA HIS A 18 -4.77 -17.03 -12.27
C HIS A 18 -4.72 -15.55 -12.57
N ARG A 19 -5.90 -14.97 -12.81
CA ARG A 19 -6.08 -13.52 -12.93
C ARG A 19 -6.12 -12.91 -11.54
N PHE A 20 -5.43 -11.80 -11.35
CA PHE A 20 -5.41 -11.04 -10.11
C PHE A 20 -5.76 -9.59 -10.37
N LEU A 21 -6.56 -9.01 -9.48
CA LEU A 21 -6.90 -7.59 -9.48
C LEU A 21 -6.24 -6.93 -8.27
N ALA A 22 -5.28 -6.05 -8.51
CA ALA A 22 -4.71 -5.20 -7.50
C ALA A 22 -5.42 -3.84 -7.48
N VAL A 23 -5.93 -3.47 -6.30
CA VAL A 23 -6.57 -2.18 -6.05
C VAL A 23 -5.52 -1.19 -5.58
N VAL A 24 -5.52 0.03 -6.10
CA VAL A 24 -4.50 1.07 -5.84
C VAL A 24 -5.18 2.42 -5.64
N PRO A 25 -4.57 3.40 -4.95
CA PRO A 25 -5.07 4.77 -4.97
C PRO A 25 -5.26 5.30 -6.40
N LEU A 26 -6.39 6.00 -6.62
CA LEU A 26 -6.75 6.55 -7.92
C LEU A 26 -5.61 7.40 -8.48
N GLY A 27 -5.31 7.18 -9.77
CA GLY A 27 -4.30 7.92 -10.51
C GLY A 27 -2.86 7.40 -10.36
N PHE A 28 -2.64 6.37 -9.53
CA PHE A 28 -1.33 5.72 -9.32
C PHE A 28 -1.27 4.30 -9.91
N GLU A 29 -2.16 3.97 -10.84
CA GLU A 29 -2.23 2.64 -11.47
C GLU A 29 -0.94 2.33 -12.23
N GLN A 30 -0.40 3.30 -12.97
CA GLN A 30 0.88 3.14 -13.66
C GLN A 30 2.04 2.98 -12.68
N THR A 31 2.00 3.68 -11.54
CA THR A 31 2.98 3.54 -10.47
C THR A 31 2.97 2.10 -9.91
N LEU A 32 1.78 1.51 -9.73
CA LEU A 32 1.65 0.12 -9.26
C LEU A 32 2.16 -0.88 -10.30
N ILE A 33 1.88 -0.66 -11.58
CA ILE A 33 2.46 -1.50 -12.65
C ILE A 33 3.99 -1.51 -12.56
N ASN A 34 4.60 -0.34 -12.36
CA ASN A 34 6.05 -0.21 -12.22
C ASN A 34 6.56 -0.88 -10.92
N GLU A 35 5.81 -0.75 -9.82
CA GLU A 35 6.15 -1.41 -8.56
C GLU A 35 6.09 -2.94 -8.69
N LEU A 36 5.01 -3.52 -9.24
CA LEU A 36 4.87 -4.97 -9.42
C LEU A 36 6.01 -5.56 -10.26
N LYS A 37 6.41 -4.86 -11.32
CA LYS A 37 7.60 -5.21 -12.11
C LYS A 37 8.88 -5.15 -11.27
N SER A 38 9.04 -4.11 -10.45
CA SER A 38 10.21 -3.94 -9.57
C SER A 38 10.31 -4.97 -8.44
N ILE A 39 9.17 -5.44 -7.93
CA ILE A 39 9.08 -6.56 -6.96
C ILE A 39 9.51 -7.88 -7.62
N GLY A 40 9.49 -7.95 -8.95
CA GLY A 40 9.80 -9.16 -9.71
C GLY A 40 8.63 -10.14 -9.73
N VAL A 41 7.39 -9.64 -9.80
CA VAL A 41 6.20 -10.46 -10.03
C VAL A 41 6.27 -11.03 -11.45
N GLU A 42 6.49 -12.33 -11.56
CA GLU A 42 6.57 -13.00 -12.85
C GLU A 42 5.16 -13.34 -13.36
N THR A 43 4.80 -12.75 -14.50
CA THR A 43 3.52 -12.99 -15.16
C THR A 43 3.54 -14.24 -16.01
N PHE A 44 2.36 -14.79 -16.29
CA PHE A 44 2.22 -16.09 -16.94
C PHE A 44 2.88 -16.14 -18.32
N ASN A 45 2.61 -15.13 -19.17
CA ASN A 45 3.24 -14.97 -20.46
C ASN A 45 3.79 -13.55 -20.61
N ALA A 46 5.12 -13.43 -20.51
CA ALA A 46 5.84 -12.17 -20.67
C ALA A 46 5.51 -11.43 -21.98
N ASN A 47 5.17 -12.19 -23.03
CA ASN A 47 4.90 -11.65 -24.37
C ASN A 47 3.42 -11.34 -24.61
N ASN A 48 2.52 -11.69 -23.69
CA ASN A 48 1.10 -11.37 -23.79
C ASN A 48 0.78 -10.13 -22.94
N PRO A 49 0.40 -8.99 -23.55
CA PRO A 49 0.07 -7.77 -22.82
C PRO A 49 -1.06 -7.94 -21.79
N VAL A 50 -2.00 -8.85 -22.04
CA VAL A 50 -3.12 -9.13 -21.11
C VAL A 50 -2.65 -9.85 -19.85
N ASP A 51 -1.56 -10.62 -19.94
CA ASP A 51 -1.00 -11.29 -18.77
C ASP A 51 -0.08 -10.34 -17.97
N GLN A 52 0.43 -9.28 -18.60
CA GLN A 52 1.19 -8.22 -17.93
C GLN A 52 0.31 -7.35 -17.02
N PRO A 53 0.88 -6.69 -15.99
CA PRO A 53 0.14 -5.71 -15.22
C PRO A 53 -0.33 -4.58 -16.13
N HIS A 54 -1.64 -4.39 -16.22
CA HIS A 54 -2.29 -3.39 -17.06
C HIS A 54 -3.49 -2.76 -16.35
N ILE A 55 -3.84 -1.54 -16.75
CA ILE A 55 -4.93 -0.77 -16.14
C ILE A 55 -6.26 -1.26 -16.73
N VAL A 56 -7.19 -1.70 -15.88
CA VAL A 56 -8.54 -2.15 -16.29
C VAL A 56 -9.65 -1.19 -15.86
N GLY A 57 -9.28 -0.15 -15.11
CA GLY A 57 -10.16 0.95 -14.70
C GLY A 57 -9.54 1.76 -13.58
N ASP A 58 -10.27 2.80 -13.17
CA ASP A 58 -9.90 3.68 -12.07
C ASP A 58 -9.55 2.90 -10.79
N GLY A 59 -8.33 3.07 -10.30
CA GLY A 59 -7.79 2.41 -9.10
C GLY A 59 -7.60 0.90 -9.25
N LYS A 60 -7.54 0.35 -10.47
CA LYS A 60 -7.52 -1.10 -10.73
C LYS A 60 -6.46 -1.52 -11.75
N VAL A 61 -5.56 -2.39 -11.31
CA VAL A 61 -4.53 -3.03 -12.15
C VAL A 61 -4.77 -4.53 -12.17
N GLU A 62 -4.91 -5.13 -13.35
CA GLU A 62 -5.06 -6.58 -13.51
C GLU A 62 -3.75 -7.20 -14.04
N PHE A 63 -3.44 -8.42 -13.60
CA PHE A 63 -2.31 -9.21 -14.11
C PHE A 63 -2.60 -10.71 -13.98
N THR A 64 -1.95 -11.54 -14.79
CA THR A 64 -2.07 -13.01 -14.72
C THR A 64 -0.74 -13.61 -14.27
N ALA A 65 -0.75 -14.37 -13.18
CA ALA A 65 0.47 -14.97 -12.62
C ALA A 65 0.18 -16.29 -11.88
N LYS A 66 1.21 -16.97 -11.39
CA LYS A 66 1.01 -18.07 -10.41
C LYS A 66 0.63 -17.49 -9.05
N ILE A 67 -0.08 -18.26 -8.23
CA ILE A 67 -0.51 -17.81 -6.89
C ILE A 67 0.65 -17.39 -5.99
N THR A 68 1.83 -18.00 -6.13
CA THR A 68 3.04 -17.64 -5.38
C THR A 68 3.57 -16.25 -5.75
N GLU A 69 3.38 -15.80 -6.98
CA GLU A 69 3.75 -14.46 -7.43
C GLU A 69 2.78 -13.40 -6.89
N ALA A 70 1.50 -13.76 -6.77
CA ALA A 70 0.53 -12.92 -6.06
C ALA A 70 0.86 -12.80 -4.56
N TRP A 71 1.41 -13.85 -3.92
CA TRP A 71 1.91 -13.75 -2.55
C TRP A 71 3.07 -12.75 -2.42
N LYS A 72 3.97 -12.69 -3.40
CA LYS A 72 5.01 -11.65 -3.46
C LYS A 72 4.36 -10.26 -3.56
N ALA A 73 3.39 -10.08 -4.44
CA ALA A 73 2.68 -8.81 -4.57
C ALA A 73 2.04 -8.38 -3.24
N VAL A 74 1.37 -9.30 -2.53
CA VAL A 74 0.76 -9.02 -1.22
C VAL A 74 1.80 -8.68 -0.15
N ALA A 75 2.93 -9.39 -0.12
CA ALA A 75 3.96 -9.18 0.88
C ALA A 75 4.73 -7.86 0.67
N PHE A 76 5.08 -7.55 -0.57
CA PHE A 76 6.07 -6.52 -0.91
C PHE A 76 5.47 -5.22 -1.47
N SER A 77 4.25 -5.24 -2.00
CA SER A 77 3.65 -4.01 -2.54
C SER A 77 3.40 -3.00 -1.43
N ARG A 78 3.88 -1.78 -1.65
CA ARG A 78 3.68 -0.63 -0.79
C ARG A 78 2.49 0.21 -1.22
N ILE A 79 2.11 0.15 -2.49
CA ILE A 79 1.05 1.03 -3.03
C ILE A 79 -0.25 0.31 -3.39
N ALA A 80 -0.25 -1.01 -3.56
CA ALA A 80 -1.50 -1.75 -3.60
C ALA A 80 -2.21 -1.65 -2.25
N ASN A 81 -3.52 -1.41 -2.27
CA ASN A 81 -4.41 -1.48 -1.12
C ASN A 81 -4.94 -2.90 -0.90
N ARG A 82 -5.16 -3.67 -1.97
CA ARG A 82 -5.63 -5.07 -1.94
C ARG A 82 -5.12 -5.81 -3.17
N VAL A 83 -5.00 -7.13 -3.06
CA VAL A 83 -4.78 -8.03 -4.20
C VAL A 83 -5.84 -9.11 -4.13
N LEU A 84 -6.65 -9.21 -5.17
CA LEU A 84 -7.78 -10.12 -5.26
C LEU A 84 -7.48 -11.20 -6.31
N MET A 85 -7.76 -12.46 -6.00
CA MET A 85 -7.65 -13.59 -6.92
C MET A 85 -9.00 -13.85 -7.58
N HIS A 86 -9.01 -13.98 -8.90
CA HIS A 86 -10.21 -14.36 -9.63
C HIS A 86 -10.64 -15.79 -9.30
N ILE A 87 -11.94 -16.02 -9.05
CA ILE A 87 -12.51 -17.35 -8.85
C ILE A 87 -13.36 -17.77 -10.05
N ALA A 88 -14.31 -16.93 -10.46
CA ALA A 88 -15.30 -17.30 -11.46
C ALA A 88 -15.90 -16.08 -12.18
N ASP A 89 -16.31 -16.32 -13.44
CA ASP A 89 -17.08 -15.42 -14.28
C ASP A 89 -18.28 -16.16 -14.87
N PHE A 90 -19.49 -15.66 -14.67
CA PHE A 90 -20.69 -16.24 -15.28
C PHE A 90 -21.79 -15.19 -15.47
N LYS A 91 -22.73 -15.48 -16.38
CA LYS A 91 -23.94 -14.67 -16.55
C LYS A 91 -24.98 -15.09 -15.51
N ALA A 92 -25.64 -14.13 -14.88
CA ALA A 92 -26.73 -14.39 -13.94
C ALA A 92 -27.78 -13.29 -14.06
N GLU A 93 -28.90 -13.63 -14.68
CA GLU A 93 -30.01 -12.70 -14.92
C GLU A 93 -31.04 -12.70 -13.78
N ASN A 94 -31.05 -13.78 -12.99
CA ASN A 94 -31.98 -14.05 -11.91
C ASN A 94 -31.30 -14.88 -10.81
N PHE A 95 -31.92 -14.96 -9.64
CA PHE A 95 -31.33 -15.65 -8.48
C PHE A 95 -31.12 -17.14 -8.71
N ARG A 96 -32.00 -17.81 -9.45
CA ARG A 96 -31.86 -19.24 -9.75
C ARG A 96 -30.60 -19.54 -10.57
N GLU A 97 -30.28 -18.69 -11.54
CA GLU A 97 -29.06 -18.80 -12.32
C GLU A 97 -27.81 -18.50 -11.47
N LEU A 98 -27.85 -17.45 -10.65
CA LEU A 98 -26.80 -17.12 -9.70
C LEU A 98 -26.50 -18.31 -8.79
N GLU A 99 -27.54 -18.87 -8.17
CA GLU A 99 -27.43 -19.96 -7.20
C GLU A 99 -26.87 -21.23 -7.85
N LYS A 100 -27.41 -21.60 -9.03
CA LYS A 100 -26.93 -22.74 -9.79
C LYS A 100 -25.45 -22.60 -10.17
N LYS A 101 -25.06 -21.43 -10.70
CA LYS A 101 -23.69 -21.19 -11.15
C LYS A 101 -22.70 -21.05 -10.01
N ALA A 102 -23.10 -20.45 -8.89
CA ALA A 102 -22.27 -20.41 -7.69
C ALA A 102 -22.09 -21.80 -7.08
N ALA A 103 -23.10 -22.68 -7.11
CA ALA A 103 -22.98 -24.06 -6.61
C ALA A 103 -22.08 -24.96 -7.47
N GLU A 104 -21.86 -24.62 -8.75
CA GLU A 104 -20.92 -25.31 -9.65
C GLU A 104 -19.43 -25.01 -9.31
N ILE A 105 -19.16 -23.99 -8.48
CA ILE A 105 -17.80 -23.60 -8.09
C ILE A 105 -17.25 -24.59 -7.03
N PRO A 106 -16.04 -25.14 -7.20
CA PRO A 106 -15.41 -26.00 -6.21
C PRO A 106 -14.82 -25.16 -5.05
N TRP A 107 -15.69 -24.65 -4.19
CA TRP A 107 -15.36 -23.73 -3.09
C TRP A 107 -14.27 -24.27 -2.14
N GLU A 108 -14.18 -25.59 -1.98
CA GLU A 108 -13.17 -26.25 -1.15
C GLU A 108 -11.73 -26.01 -1.63
N LEU A 109 -11.55 -25.58 -2.89
CA LEU A 109 -10.23 -25.24 -3.42
C LEU A 109 -9.75 -23.85 -3.00
N TYR A 110 -10.66 -22.97 -2.63
CA TYR A 110 -10.41 -21.54 -2.35
C TYR A 110 -10.58 -21.22 -0.87
N LEU A 111 -11.56 -21.84 -0.23
CA LEU A 111 -11.92 -21.61 1.16
C LEU A 111 -11.51 -22.82 2.01
N PRO A 112 -10.94 -22.59 3.20
CA PRO A 112 -10.59 -23.67 4.12
C PRO A 112 -11.84 -24.33 4.71
N ASP A 113 -11.81 -25.65 4.89
CA ASP A 113 -12.80 -26.36 5.72
C ASP A 113 -12.67 -25.88 7.18
N ASP A 114 -13.81 -25.72 7.88
CA ASP A 114 -13.90 -25.43 9.33
C ASP A 114 -13.07 -26.40 10.22
N LYS A 115 -12.54 -27.47 9.65
CA LYS A 115 -11.69 -28.47 10.32
C LYS A 115 -10.21 -28.10 10.36
N CYS A 116 -9.78 -27.02 9.72
CA CYS A 116 -8.38 -26.61 9.65
C CYS A 116 -8.07 -25.34 10.46
N VAL A 117 -8.30 -25.40 11.77
CA VAL A 117 -7.79 -24.39 12.72
C VAL A 117 -6.38 -24.80 13.16
N GLY A 118 -5.37 -24.32 12.43
CA GLY A 118 -3.96 -24.49 12.76
C GLY A 118 -3.37 -23.19 13.32
N ARG A 119 -2.84 -23.27 14.54
CA ARG A 119 -2.08 -22.28 15.33
C ARG A 119 -1.69 -20.98 14.59
N ALA A 120 -2.28 -19.87 15.03
CA ALA A 120 -1.73 -18.54 14.76
C ALA A 120 -0.29 -18.47 15.30
N SER A 121 0.64 -18.04 14.45
CA SER A 121 1.97 -17.61 14.85
C SER A 121 1.82 -16.39 15.75
N ARG A 122 2.52 -16.40 16.90
CA ARG A 122 2.52 -15.28 17.86
C ARG A 122 2.73 -13.95 17.12
N PRO A 123 1.96 -12.89 17.42
CA PRO A 123 2.41 -11.54 17.08
C PRO A 123 3.77 -11.34 17.75
N CYS A 124 4.70 -10.69 17.06
CA CYS A 124 5.95 -10.24 17.65
C CYS A 124 5.65 -9.15 18.69
N LEU A 125 5.22 -9.55 19.90
CA LEU A 125 5.16 -8.70 21.06
C LEU A 125 6.58 -8.59 21.61
N HIS A 126 7.19 -7.42 21.48
CA HIS A 126 8.24 -7.02 22.41
C HIS A 126 7.57 -6.74 23.76
N GLU A 127 8.06 -7.40 24.80
CA GLU A 127 7.73 -7.12 26.19
C GLU A 127 8.19 -5.71 26.54
N HIS A 128 7.27 -4.74 26.51
CA HIS A 128 7.40 -3.51 27.26
C HIS A 128 6.05 -3.14 27.89
N ASP A 129 5.64 -3.96 28.87
CA ASP A 129 4.76 -3.49 29.95
C ASP A 129 5.58 -2.53 30.84
N ARG A 130 5.39 -1.22 30.63
CA ARG A 130 5.72 -0.04 31.48
C ARG A 130 5.70 1.16 30.50
N VAL A 131 4.78 2.12 30.57
CA VAL A 131 4.61 3.13 31.64
C VAL A 131 3.26 3.86 31.43
N GLN A 132 2.44 3.82 32.48
CA GLN A 132 1.62 4.88 33.10
C GLN A 132 1.01 6.01 32.26
N HIS A 133 -0.33 6.03 32.28
CA HIS A 133 -1.22 7.18 32.55
C HIS A 133 -0.60 8.58 32.52
N LEU A 134 -0.91 9.35 31.46
CA LEU A 134 -1.06 10.80 31.55
C LEU A 134 -2.31 11.10 32.39
N GLY A 135 -2.08 11.51 33.63
CA GLY A 135 -3.11 11.73 34.64
C GLY A 135 -4.03 12.92 34.35
N LEU A 136 -5.33 12.63 34.31
CA LEU A 136 -6.38 13.51 34.81
C LEU A 136 -6.59 13.15 36.29
N GLU A 137 -6.39 14.09 37.20
CA GLU A 137 -6.56 13.87 38.64
C GLU A 137 -8.03 13.73 39.06
N ARG A 138 -8.30 12.81 40.00
CA ARG A 138 -9.01 13.09 41.27
C ARG A 138 -9.06 11.89 42.23
N SER A 139 -8.51 12.12 43.43
CA SER A 139 -8.95 11.70 44.79
C SER A 139 -9.02 10.22 45.22
N ASP A 140 -8.07 9.89 46.09
CA ASP A 140 -8.14 9.23 47.42
C ASP A 140 -8.76 7.83 47.67
N ASN A 141 -7.82 6.95 48.04
CA ASN A 141 -7.75 6.10 49.24
C ASN A 141 -7.73 4.57 49.01
N PRO A 142 -6.81 3.81 49.67
CA PRO A 142 -6.49 2.44 49.30
C PRO A 142 -7.15 1.40 50.23
N LYS A 143 -7.45 0.21 49.70
CA LYS A 143 -7.21 -1.09 50.36
C LYS A 143 -7.68 -2.29 49.51
N THR A 144 -6.92 -3.36 49.70
CA THR A 144 -7.23 -4.80 49.58
C THR A 144 -7.04 -5.57 48.26
N SER A 145 -6.09 -6.50 48.38
CA SER A 145 -6.07 -7.90 47.95
C SER A 145 -5.85 -8.25 46.48
N ASN A 146 -4.61 -8.70 46.22
CA ASN A 146 -4.22 -9.61 45.15
C ASN A 146 -5.14 -10.84 45.13
N VAL A 147 -5.93 -10.95 44.06
CA VAL A 147 -6.45 -12.23 43.56
C VAL A 147 -6.05 -12.30 42.10
N ILE A 148 -5.06 -13.15 41.80
CA ILE A 148 -4.69 -13.51 40.44
C ILE A 148 -5.81 -14.43 39.92
N PRO A 149 -6.62 -14.07 38.90
CA PRO A 149 -7.54 -15.01 38.32
C PRO A 149 -6.73 -15.96 37.43
N ASN A 150 -6.70 -17.22 37.84
CA ASN A 150 -6.17 -18.33 37.07
C ASN A 150 -7.04 -18.52 35.82
N CYS A 151 -6.61 -17.98 34.67
CA CYS A 151 -7.27 -18.19 33.38
C CYS A 151 -6.78 -19.48 32.74
N ALA A 152 -7.31 -20.62 33.21
CA ALA A 152 -7.47 -21.78 32.35
C ALA A 152 -8.70 -21.54 31.48
N LYS A 153 -8.54 -21.24 30.17
CA LYS A 153 -9.66 -21.18 29.23
C LYS A 153 -9.24 -21.65 27.83
N ASP A 154 -9.70 -22.86 27.55
CA ASP A 154 -10.12 -23.48 26.29
C ASP A 154 -9.57 -22.95 24.94
N PRO A 155 -9.20 -23.85 24.01
CA PRO A 155 -8.84 -23.45 22.66
C PRO A 155 -10.03 -22.76 21.98
N VAL A 156 -9.87 -21.47 21.68
CA VAL A 156 -10.81 -20.69 20.87
C VAL A 156 -10.97 -21.36 19.51
N LYS A 157 -12.17 -21.87 19.22
CA LYS A 157 -12.55 -22.33 17.88
C LYS A 157 -12.64 -21.11 16.96
N PHE A 158 -11.71 -20.98 16.02
CA PHE A 158 -11.84 -20.01 14.93
C PHE A 158 -12.76 -20.61 13.86
N THR A 159 -14.02 -20.17 13.80
CA THR A 159 -14.81 -20.25 12.57
C THR A 159 -14.29 -19.15 11.64
N ASN A 160 -13.87 -19.50 10.42
CA ASN A 160 -13.44 -18.47 9.47
C ASN A 160 -14.66 -17.64 9.07
N ALA A 161 -14.81 -16.45 9.65
CA ALA A 161 -15.90 -15.55 9.29
C ALA A 161 -15.71 -15.09 7.83
N LEU A 162 -16.60 -15.57 6.95
CA LEU A 162 -16.66 -15.21 5.54
C LEU A 162 -17.48 -13.92 5.40
N ASN A 163 -16.96 -12.94 4.66
CA ASN A 163 -17.68 -11.72 4.31
C ASN A 163 -17.80 -11.58 2.79
N ILE A 164 -18.99 -11.23 2.30
CA ILE A 164 -19.28 -11.13 0.88
C ILE A 164 -19.70 -9.70 0.56
N HIS A 165 -18.84 -8.98 -0.16
CA HIS A 165 -19.09 -7.63 -0.63
C HIS A 165 -19.68 -7.70 -2.04
N VAL A 166 -20.91 -7.18 -2.22
CA VAL A 166 -21.58 -7.19 -3.53
C VAL A 166 -21.74 -5.78 -4.07
N THR A 167 -21.27 -5.56 -5.30
CA THR A 167 -21.52 -4.33 -6.06
C THR A 167 -22.29 -4.68 -7.33
N CYS A 168 -23.44 -4.04 -7.54
CA CYS A 168 -24.25 -4.21 -8.73
C CYS A 168 -24.31 -2.93 -9.55
N LYS A 169 -24.17 -3.03 -10.87
CA LYS A 169 -24.30 -1.93 -11.82
C LYS A 169 -24.99 -2.44 -13.09
N HIS A 170 -25.98 -1.71 -13.59
CA HIS A 170 -26.71 -2.04 -14.83
C HIS A 170 -27.13 -3.53 -14.96
N SER A 171 -27.49 -4.17 -13.85
CA SER A 171 -27.85 -5.59 -13.80
C SER A 171 -29.27 -5.76 -13.26
N ARG A 172 -29.98 -6.79 -13.73
CA ARG A 172 -31.31 -7.16 -13.24
C ARG A 172 -31.28 -7.60 -11.77
N LEU A 173 -30.20 -8.23 -11.35
CA LEU A 173 -29.90 -8.47 -9.95
C LEU A 173 -29.20 -7.24 -9.36
N TYR A 174 -29.93 -6.47 -8.55
CA TYR A 174 -29.43 -5.22 -7.95
C TYR A 174 -29.47 -5.20 -6.41
N HIS A 175 -30.13 -6.17 -5.77
CA HIS A 175 -30.20 -6.27 -4.31
C HIS A 175 -28.92 -6.91 -3.75
N SER A 176 -27.88 -6.09 -3.52
CA SER A 176 -26.57 -6.54 -3.02
C SER A 176 -26.64 -7.47 -1.81
N ASP A 177 -27.44 -7.12 -0.79
CA ASP A 177 -27.57 -7.94 0.43
C ASP A 177 -28.19 -9.31 0.15
N ALA A 178 -29.23 -9.34 -0.69
CA ALA A 178 -29.92 -10.56 -1.08
C ALA A 178 -29.05 -11.50 -1.93
N ILE A 179 -28.11 -10.95 -2.70
CA ILE A 179 -27.09 -11.69 -3.46
C ILE A 179 -26.06 -12.26 -2.48
N ALA A 180 -25.55 -11.44 -1.55
CA ALA A 180 -24.57 -11.85 -0.55
C ALA A 180 -25.10 -13.02 0.30
N GLU A 181 -26.32 -12.90 0.81
CA GLU A 181 -26.97 -13.94 1.63
C GLU A 181 -27.10 -15.28 0.89
N ARG A 182 -27.49 -15.25 -0.39
CA ARG A 182 -27.63 -16.48 -1.21
C ARG A 182 -26.29 -17.15 -1.46
N LEU A 183 -25.28 -16.36 -1.82
CA LEU A 183 -23.93 -16.88 -2.02
C LEU A 183 -23.38 -17.49 -0.73
N TYR A 184 -23.61 -16.83 0.41
CA TYR A 184 -23.23 -17.35 1.72
C TYR A 184 -23.83 -18.73 2.00
N LYS A 185 -25.16 -18.89 1.80
CA LYS A 185 -25.86 -20.17 2.02
C LYS A 185 -25.32 -21.30 1.14
N ILE A 186 -24.98 -21.00 -0.12
CA ILE A 186 -24.40 -21.97 -1.05
C ILE A 186 -23.02 -22.42 -0.57
N ILE A 187 -22.19 -21.47 -0.15
CA ILE A 187 -20.82 -21.74 0.30
C ILE A 187 -20.80 -22.57 1.58
N GLU A 188 -21.70 -22.31 2.53
CA GLU A 188 -21.84 -23.12 3.76
C GLU A 188 -22.46 -24.51 3.51
N GLY A 189 -22.89 -24.82 2.29
CA GLY A 189 -23.49 -26.12 1.97
C GLY A 189 -24.93 -26.29 2.47
N VAL A 190 -25.62 -25.20 2.80
CA VAL A 190 -27.04 -25.22 3.17
C VAL A 190 -27.87 -25.31 1.88
N SER A 191 -28.46 -26.49 1.62
CA SER A 191 -29.44 -26.64 0.54
C SER A 191 -30.67 -25.77 0.80
N LEU A 192 -30.98 -24.87 -0.14
CA LEU A 192 -32.17 -24.03 -0.10
C LEU A 192 -33.45 -24.85 -0.38
N PRO A 193 -34.52 -24.75 0.43
CA PRO A 193 -35.87 -25.00 -0.03
C PRO A 193 -36.41 -23.75 -0.77
N LEU A 194 -37.20 -23.97 -1.82
CA LEU A 194 -37.88 -22.93 -2.60
C LEU A 194 -39.01 -22.24 -1.81
N ALA A 195 -38.93 -20.91 -1.64
CA ALA A 195 -39.98 -19.91 -1.30
C ALA A 195 -40.70 -20.02 0.08
N PRO A 196 -41.36 -18.97 0.62
CA PRO A 196 -41.63 -17.62 0.10
C PRO A 196 -40.95 -16.47 0.86
N ALA A 197 -41.07 -15.27 0.29
CA ALA A 197 -40.70 -14.00 0.91
C ALA A 197 -41.56 -13.77 2.16
N ASP A 198 -40.91 -13.66 3.32
CA ASP A 198 -41.27 -12.79 4.46
C ASP A 198 -40.47 -13.24 5.69
N SER A 199 -39.29 -12.65 5.90
CA SER A 199 -38.75 -12.34 7.23
C SER A 199 -37.37 -11.72 7.10
N ALA A 200 -37.31 -10.45 7.48
CA ALA A 200 -36.16 -9.58 7.45
C ALA A 200 -35.11 -9.92 8.53
N SER A 201 -33.90 -9.42 8.25
CA SER A 201 -32.84 -9.02 9.19
C SER A 201 -32.22 -10.09 10.10
N ALA A 202 -31.02 -10.50 9.73
CA ALA A 202 -29.96 -10.79 10.69
C ALA A 202 -28.67 -10.08 10.24
N THR A 203 -28.50 -8.84 10.70
CA THR A 203 -27.20 -8.18 10.78
C THR A 203 -26.32 -8.95 11.76
N PRO A 204 -25.06 -9.29 11.46
CA PRO A 204 -24.16 -9.77 12.50
C PRO A 204 -23.92 -8.64 13.50
N SER A 205 -24.46 -8.84 14.69
CA SER A 205 -24.30 -8.01 15.89
C SER A 205 -22.84 -7.68 16.16
N ALA A 206 -22.63 -6.45 16.62
CA ALA A 206 -21.43 -5.96 17.25
C ALA A 206 -20.80 -7.00 18.19
N GLY A 207 -19.49 -7.25 18.05
CA GLY A 207 -18.72 -8.06 18.99
C GLY A 207 -17.87 -9.19 18.40
N ALA A 208 -17.60 -9.23 17.09
CA ALA A 208 -16.55 -10.10 16.57
C ALA A 208 -15.19 -9.70 17.19
N PRO A 209 -14.38 -10.63 17.71
CA PRO A 209 -13.06 -10.30 18.25
C PRO A 209 -12.24 -9.60 17.17
N ARG A 210 -11.65 -8.45 17.51
CA ARG A 210 -10.90 -7.54 16.62
C ARG A 210 -9.75 -8.19 15.81
N ASN A 211 -9.45 -9.47 16.06
CA ASN A 211 -8.28 -10.18 15.57
C ASN A 211 -8.59 -11.52 14.86
N ALA A 212 -9.85 -11.84 14.53
CA ALA A 212 -10.14 -13.00 13.69
C ALA A 212 -9.88 -12.64 12.21
N PRO A 213 -8.98 -13.35 11.49
CA PRO A 213 -8.74 -13.08 10.08
C PRO A 213 -10.00 -13.43 9.28
N MET A 214 -10.72 -12.40 8.84
CA MET A 214 -11.92 -12.55 8.02
C MET A 214 -11.52 -12.78 6.57
N GLN A 215 -12.07 -13.82 5.95
CA GLN A 215 -11.92 -14.05 4.52
C GLN A 215 -12.97 -13.21 3.80
N ASN A 216 -12.55 -12.32 2.89
CA ASN A 216 -13.46 -11.52 2.09
C ASN A 216 -13.61 -12.10 0.68
N LEU A 217 -14.83 -12.08 0.15
CA LEU A 217 -15.15 -12.24 -1.26
C LEU A 217 -15.71 -10.94 -1.81
N TYR A 218 -15.27 -10.56 -3.00
CA TYR A 218 -15.79 -9.41 -3.74
C TYR A 218 -16.54 -9.91 -4.96
N VAL A 219 -17.81 -9.56 -5.04
CA VAL A 219 -18.72 -9.99 -6.10
C VAL A 219 -19.18 -8.74 -6.83
N THR A 220 -18.91 -8.70 -8.14
CA THR A 220 -19.37 -7.61 -9.00
C THR A 220 -20.36 -8.15 -10.01
N LEU A 221 -21.55 -7.55 -10.08
CA LEU A 221 -22.50 -7.77 -11.16
C LEU A 221 -22.55 -6.52 -12.03
N ILE A 222 -22.07 -6.61 -13.26
CA ILE A 222 -22.10 -5.54 -14.26
C ILE A 222 -22.71 -6.10 -15.53
N ASP A 223 -23.79 -5.48 -16.03
CA ASP A 223 -24.50 -5.94 -17.24
C ASP A 223 -24.86 -7.44 -17.19
N ASP A 224 -25.41 -7.89 -16.05
CA ASP A 224 -25.78 -9.28 -15.73
C ASP A 224 -24.60 -10.28 -15.72
N ARG A 225 -23.35 -9.79 -15.77
CA ARG A 225 -22.15 -10.60 -15.62
C ARG A 225 -21.65 -10.53 -14.19
N CYS A 226 -21.70 -11.67 -13.51
CA CYS A 226 -21.18 -11.89 -12.17
C CYS A 226 -19.70 -12.31 -12.25
N THR A 227 -18.85 -11.57 -11.56
CA THR A 227 -17.45 -11.92 -11.31
C THR A 227 -17.21 -12.03 -9.82
N ILE A 228 -16.57 -13.13 -9.41
CA ILE A 228 -16.24 -13.41 -8.00
C ILE A 228 -14.73 -13.37 -7.82
N TRP A 229 -14.28 -12.62 -6.82
CA TRP A 229 -12.89 -12.48 -6.43
C TRP A 229 -12.68 -12.85 -4.97
N GLN A 230 -11.58 -13.54 -4.65
CA GLN A 230 -11.13 -13.80 -3.29
C GLN A 230 -10.08 -12.78 -2.86
N ASP A 231 -10.22 -12.23 -1.66
CA ASP A 231 -9.22 -11.34 -1.08
C ASP A 231 -8.04 -12.11 -0.51
N LEU A 232 -6.82 -11.79 -0.96
CA LEU A 232 -5.58 -12.37 -0.44
C LEU A 232 -4.98 -11.53 0.70
N ALA A 233 -5.39 -10.27 0.85
CA ALA A 233 -4.83 -9.35 1.84
C ALA A 233 -5.54 -9.44 3.20
N GLY A 234 -6.88 -9.55 3.22
CA GLY A 234 -7.70 -9.48 4.43
C GLY A 234 -7.96 -8.02 4.83
N GLU A 235 -7.20 -7.46 5.76
CA GLU A 235 -7.23 -6.02 5.97
C GLU A 235 -6.59 -5.26 4.79
N GLU A 236 -6.94 -3.99 4.58
CA GLU A 236 -6.30 -3.18 3.53
C GLU A 236 -4.80 -3.04 3.78
N LEU A 237 -3.98 -3.18 2.74
CA LEU A 237 -2.51 -3.24 2.80
C LEU A 237 -1.85 -1.95 3.28
N TYR A 238 -2.54 -0.81 3.22
CA TYR A 238 -2.01 0.43 3.82
C TYR A 238 -1.81 0.29 5.34
N LYS A 239 -2.61 -0.56 6.02
CA LYS A 239 -2.42 -0.88 7.44
C LYS A 239 -1.21 -1.82 7.58
N ARG A 240 -0.07 -1.32 8.04
CA ARG A 240 1.18 -2.11 8.07
C ARG A 240 1.29 -3.14 9.21
N GLY A 241 0.33 -3.16 10.13
CA GLY A 241 0.24 -4.18 11.20
C GLY A 241 0.77 -3.77 12.56
N PHE A 242 1.32 -2.57 12.70
CA PHE A 242 1.69 -1.99 13.99
C PHE A 242 0.71 -0.88 14.38
N GLU A 243 0.51 -0.72 15.69
CA GLU A 243 -0.29 0.38 16.23
C GLU A 243 0.38 1.71 15.93
N ARG A 244 -0.42 2.70 15.52
CA ARG A 244 0.04 4.06 15.24
C ARG A 244 -0.90 5.06 15.88
N PHE A 245 -0.32 6.10 16.47
CA PHE A 245 -1.07 7.31 16.74
C PHE A 245 -1.11 8.19 15.51
N VAL A 246 -2.30 8.71 15.24
CA VAL A 246 -2.59 9.58 14.11
C VAL A 246 -3.43 10.76 14.61
N ASN A 247 -3.18 11.93 14.03
CA ASN A 247 -4.07 13.08 14.18
C ASN A 247 -5.30 12.93 13.26
N ASP A 248 -6.16 13.93 13.21
CA ASP A 248 -7.33 13.94 12.33
C ASP A 248 -6.94 13.79 10.84
N ALA A 249 -7.60 12.87 10.13
CA ALA A 249 -7.43 12.59 8.70
C ALA A 249 -5.97 12.30 8.25
N PRO A 250 -5.34 11.22 8.74
CA PRO A 250 -3.96 10.88 8.38
C PRO A 250 -3.85 10.38 6.93
N LEU A 251 -2.84 10.87 6.21
CA LEU A 251 -2.51 10.38 4.86
C LEU A 251 -2.31 8.86 4.88
N LYS A 252 -2.96 8.15 3.94
CA LYS A 252 -2.74 6.71 3.75
C LYS A 252 -1.31 6.44 3.29
N GLU A 253 -0.69 5.43 3.89
CA GLU A 253 0.66 4.93 3.60
C GLU A 253 0.87 4.66 2.11
N THR A 254 -0.14 4.07 1.46
CA THR A 254 -0.10 3.75 0.03
C THR A 254 -0.02 4.99 -0.85
N ILE A 255 -0.72 6.08 -0.50
CA ILE A 255 -0.62 7.37 -1.22
C ILE A 255 0.74 8.01 -0.98
N ALA A 256 1.22 7.98 0.28
CA ALA A 256 2.51 8.54 0.64
C ALA A 256 3.66 7.90 -0.15
N VAL A 257 3.70 6.57 -0.25
CA VAL A 257 4.71 5.86 -1.03
C VAL A 257 4.55 6.12 -2.53
N ALA A 258 3.32 6.15 -3.05
CA ALA A 258 3.10 6.40 -4.47
C ALA A 258 3.63 7.77 -4.89
N MET A 259 3.48 8.80 -4.05
CA MET A 259 4.07 10.12 -4.26
C MET A 259 5.61 10.09 -4.26
N ILE A 260 6.22 9.36 -3.32
CA ILE A 260 7.68 9.19 -3.26
C ILE A 260 8.17 8.50 -4.54
N PHE A 261 7.52 7.43 -4.99
CA PHE A 261 7.90 6.70 -6.20
C PHE A 261 7.79 7.57 -7.46
N GLU A 262 6.73 8.36 -7.59
CA GLU A 262 6.58 9.29 -8.71
C GLU A 262 7.64 10.40 -8.69
N ALA A 263 8.01 10.92 -7.50
CA ALA A 263 9.09 11.89 -7.36
C ALA A 263 10.46 11.30 -7.73
N ILE A 264 10.73 10.06 -7.32
CA ILE A 264 11.92 9.30 -7.70
C ILE A 264 11.97 9.10 -9.22
N GLU A 265 10.83 8.81 -9.85
CA GLU A 265 10.75 8.59 -11.29
C GLU A 265 11.06 9.87 -12.10
N ILE A 266 10.60 11.04 -11.62
CA ILE A 266 10.97 12.34 -12.24
C ILE A 266 12.50 12.58 -12.20
N LEU A 267 13.21 12.08 -11.18
CA LEU A 267 14.67 12.16 -11.14
C LEU A 267 15.32 11.23 -12.17
N ARG A 268 14.75 10.04 -12.42
CA ARG A 268 15.31 9.05 -13.37
C ARG A 268 15.27 9.51 -14.82
N LEU A 269 14.17 10.12 -15.25
CA LEU A 269 14.00 10.58 -16.65
C LEU A 269 15.07 11.59 -17.11
N ARG A 270 15.87 12.14 -16.18
CA ARG A 270 17.04 12.98 -16.48
C ARG A 270 18.27 12.16 -16.91
N ALA A 271 18.49 10.99 -16.32
CA ALA A 271 19.69 10.19 -16.56
C ALA A 271 19.76 9.65 -17.99
N THR A 272 18.60 9.51 -18.66
CA THR A 272 18.50 9.00 -20.04
C THR A 272 18.74 10.05 -21.12
N HIS A 273 18.82 11.35 -20.78
CA HIS A 273 18.99 12.46 -21.73
C HIS A 273 20.32 13.22 -21.58
N SER A 274 21.22 12.80 -20.68
CA SER A 274 22.56 13.39 -20.55
C SER A 274 23.53 12.64 -21.46
N THR A 275 24.07 13.30 -22.48
CA THR A 275 25.00 12.72 -23.48
C THR A 275 26.46 12.70 -23.03
N GLN A 276 26.73 12.72 -21.72
CA GLN A 276 28.09 12.83 -21.20
C GLN A 276 28.24 11.98 -19.94
N ASP A 277 28.96 10.86 -20.08
CA ASP A 277 29.67 10.08 -19.06
C ASP A 277 29.09 9.91 -17.64
N ASP A 278 27.78 10.08 -17.44
CA ASP A 278 27.07 9.76 -16.17
C ASP A 278 26.84 8.23 -16.06
N THR A 279 27.85 7.42 -16.39
CA THR A 279 27.83 5.96 -16.25
C THR A 279 27.99 5.48 -14.80
N GLU A 280 28.09 6.42 -13.85
CA GLU A 280 28.39 6.10 -12.48
C GLU A 280 27.45 6.84 -11.52
N HIS A 281 26.55 6.04 -10.91
CA HIS A 281 25.82 6.25 -9.65
C HIS A 281 24.34 6.66 -9.75
N PRO A 282 23.41 5.82 -9.23
CA PRO A 282 22.07 6.31 -8.93
C PRO A 282 22.19 7.44 -7.92
N ARG A 283 21.58 8.60 -8.20
CA ARG A 283 21.63 9.72 -7.25
C ARG A 283 20.94 9.29 -5.97
N ASN A 284 21.68 9.28 -4.86
CA ASN A 284 21.07 9.21 -3.54
C ASN A 284 20.03 10.33 -3.39
N ILE A 285 19.05 10.12 -2.52
CA ILE A 285 17.98 11.08 -2.26
C ILE A 285 18.05 11.53 -0.81
N THR A 286 17.83 12.82 -0.61
CA THR A 286 17.48 13.39 0.68
C THR A 286 16.00 13.73 0.65
N LEU A 287 15.20 12.94 1.37
CA LEU A 287 13.77 13.19 1.50
C LEU A 287 13.54 14.19 2.63
N ILE A 288 12.70 15.18 2.39
CA ILE A 288 12.39 16.25 3.34
C ILE A 288 10.87 16.25 3.52
N ASP A 289 10.42 15.96 4.74
CA ASP A 289 9.02 15.99 5.17
C ASP A 289 8.88 17.09 6.24
N PRO A 290 8.62 18.35 5.85
CA PRO A 290 8.65 19.49 6.76
C PRO A 290 7.27 19.86 7.34
N MET A 291 6.26 19.05 7.07
CA MET A 291 4.89 19.16 7.60
C MET A 291 4.42 17.74 7.96
N ALA A 292 5.23 17.05 8.76
CA ALA A 292 5.19 15.59 8.87
C ALA A 292 3.93 15.05 9.56
N GLY A 293 3.26 15.82 10.42
CA GLY A 293 2.11 15.37 11.19
C GLY A 293 2.41 14.07 11.96
N SER A 294 1.80 12.95 11.56
CA SER A 294 2.06 11.63 12.14
C SER A 294 3.27 10.87 11.55
N GLY A 295 4.03 11.51 10.64
CA GLY A 295 5.26 11.01 10.05
C GLY A 295 5.10 9.99 8.94
N THR A 296 3.94 9.95 8.25
CA THR A 296 3.66 8.89 7.27
C THR A 296 4.67 8.84 6.12
N PHE A 297 5.09 9.97 5.55
CA PHE A 297 6.14 9.94 4.52
C PHE A 297 7.47 9.46 5.08
N SER A 298 7.90 10.01 6.23
CA SER A 298 9.16 9.64 6.86
C SER A 298 9.24 8.16 7.22
N LEU A 299 8.19 7.58 7.82
CA LEU A 299 8.13 6.16 8.21
C LEU A 299 8.19 5.23 7.00
N GLU A 300 7.43 5.53 5.95
CA GLU A 300 7.47 4.74 4.72
C GLU A 300 8.82 4.88 4.00
N ALA A 301 9.39 6.09 3.95
CA ALA A 301 10.71 6.34 3.37
C ALA A 301 11.83 5.61 4.12
N ALA A 302 11.80 5.64 5.45
CA ALA A 302 12.75 4.91 6.28
C ALA A 302 12.59 3.39 6.09
N SER A 303 11.35 2.91 5.96
CA SER A 303 11.07 1.49 5.69
C SER A 303 11.58 1.06 4.31
N ILE A 304 11.47 1.93 3.30
CA ILE A 304 12.06 1.71 1.97
C ILE A 304 13.59 1.68 2.05
N ALA A 305 14.20 2.67 2.72
CA ALA A 305 15.65 2.80 2.86
C ALA A 305 16.27 1.57 3.55
N ASN A 306 15.58 1.03 4.55
CA ASN A 306 16.02 -0.13 5.33
C ASN A 306 15.50 -1.48 4.80
N LYS A 307 14.87 -1.50 3.61
CA LYS A 307 14.34 -2.72 2.97
C LYS A 307 13.38 -3.51 3.86
N ILE A 308 12.62 -2.84 4.72
CA ILE A 308 11.61 -3.47 5.57
C ILE A 308 10.42 -3.87 4.71
N ILE A 309 10.01 -5.13 4.80
CA ILE A 309 8.83 -5.64 4.10
C ILE A 309 7.57 -4.94 4.67
N PRO A 310 6.72 -4.30 3.84
CA PRO A 310 5.63 -3.45 4.33
C PRO A 310 4.65 -4.17 5.25
N GLY A 311 4.35 -5.43 4.95
CA GLY A 311 3.43 -6.24 5.74
C GLY A 311 4.10 -7.21 6.71
N ILE A 312 5.33 -6.93 7.17
CA ILE A 312 6.05 -7.84 8.07
C ILE A 312 5.39 -8.02 9.44
N CYS A 313 4.66 -7.00 9.91
CA CYS A 313 4.01 -6.98 11.22
C CYS A 313 2.51 -7.35 11.19
N ARG A 314 1.99 -7.85 10.06
CA ARG A 314 0.56 -8.16 9.92
C ARG A 314 0.31 -9.59 9.49
N ASP A 315 -0.93 -10.01 9.70
CA ASP A 315 -1.44 -11.24 9.10
C ASP A 315 -2.10 -10.98 7.74
N PHE A 316 -2.32 -12.05 6.98
CA PHE A 316 -2.89 -11.99 5.64
C PHE A 316 -3.93 -13.09 5.41
N ALA A 317 -5.02 -12.76 4.73
CA ALA A 317 -6.04 -13.74 4.36
C ALA A 317 -5.48 -14.92 3.55
N LEU A 318 -4.46 -14.68 2.71
CA LEU A 318 -3.80 -15.74 1.93
C LEU A 318 -3.26 -16.90 2.78
N LYS A 319 -2.92 -16.68 4.06
CA LYS A 319 -2.40 -17.76 4.93
C LYS A 319 -3.45 -18.80 5.26
N HIS A 320 -4.73 -18.45 5.11
CA HIS A 320 -5.86 -19.35 5.31
C HIS A 320 -6.33 -20.04 4.03
N HIS A 321 -5.79 -19.65 2.86
CA HIS A 321 -6.13 -20.30 1.61
C HIS A 321 -5.60 -21.76 1.60
N PRO A 322 -6.38 -22.76 1.14
CA PRO A 322 -5.94 -24.16 1.07
C PRO A 322 -4.62 -24.43 0.33
N ALA A 323 -4.21 -23.53 -0.58
CA ALA A 323 -2.97 -23.63 -1.33
C ALA A 323 -1.75 -23.07 -0.59
N PHE A 324 -1.96 -22.38 0.55
CA PHE A 324 -0.88 -21.78 1.32
C PHE A 324 0.10 -22.84 1.83
N LYS A 325 1.39 -22.55 1.67
CA LYS A 325 2.48 -23.37 2.22
C LYS A 325 3.46 -22.44 2.93
N GLU A 326 3.56 -22.62 4.24
CA GLU A 326 4.40 -21.78 5.10
C GLU A 326 5.87 -21.77 4.66
N ALA A 327 6.41 -22.90 4.21
CA ALA A 327 7.78 -22.97 3.69
C ALA A 327 8.01 -22.06 2.47
N THR A 328 7.04 -21.98 1.55
CA THR A 328 7.11 -21.10 0.38
C THR A 328 6.98 -19.64 0.77
N TRP A 329 6.08 -19.32 1.70
CA TRP A 329 5.96 -17.97 2.24
C TRP A 329 7.25 -17.51 2.89
N ASN A 330 7.83 -18.33 3.77
CA ASN A 330 9.10 -18.04 4.44
C ASN A 330 10.25 -17.89 3.45
N PHE A 331 10.26 -18.66 2.35
CA PHE A 331 11.23 -18.47 1.27
C PHE A 331 11.07 -17.09 0.60
N ILE A 332 9.83 -16.75 0.22
CA ILE A 332 9.51 -15.46 -0.40
C ILE A 332 9.92 -14.27 0.50
N THR A 333 9.59 -14.32 1.79
CA THR A 333 9.85 -13.20 2.70
C THR A 333 11.31 -13.15 3.20
N ARG A 334 12.00 -14.29 3.37
CA ARG A 334 13.44 -14.31 3.72
C ARG A 334 14.31 -13.72 2.64
N SER A 335 13.98 -13.98 1.37
CA SER A 335 14.66 -13.38 0.22
C SER A 335 14.58 -11.84 0.18
N GLY A 336 13.69 -11.23 0.97
CA GLY A 336 13.47 -9.79 1.02
C GLY A 336 13.96 -9.08 2.29
N THR A 337 14.29 -9.81 3.36
CA THR A 337 14.83 -9.23 4.60
C THR A 337 16.35 -9.10 4.54
N PRO A 338 16.95 -7.98 4.98
CA PRO A 338 18.39 -7.95 5.28
C PRO A 338 18.71 -9.10 6.24
N ASN A 339 19.76 -9.88 5.96
CA ASN A 339 20.18 -10.99 6.82
C ASN A 339 20.32 -10.50 8.27
N ASP A 340 19.48 -11.03 9.15
CA ASP A 340 19.63 -10.88 10.59
C ASP A 340 20.90 -11.61 10.99
N THR A 341 21.93 -10.87 11.41
CA THR A 341 23.22 -11.40 11.84
C THR A 341 23.08 -12.15 13.15
N ARG A 342 22.58 -13.39 13.10
CA ARG A 342 22.65 -14.35 14.21
C ARG A 342 22.83 -15.79 13.70
N SER A 343 24.07 -16.13 13.34
CA SER A 343 24.70 -17.41 13.72
C SER A 343 26.17 -17.44 13.26
N ASN A 344 27.09 -17.43 14.21
CA ASN A 344 28.48 -17.79 13.99
C ASN A 344 28.57 -19.27 13.61
N THR A 345 28.80 -19.58 12.33
CA THR A 345 29.63 -20.71 11.87
C THR A 345 29.97 -20.50 10.39
N PRO A 346 31.24 -20.59 9.98
CA PRO A 346 31.63 -20.42 8.58
C PRO A 346 31.49 -21.75 7.86
N SER A 347 30.42 -21.92 7.10
CA SER A 347 30.32 -22.97 6.08
C SER A 347 29.98 -22.33 4.74
N HIS A 348 31.00 -22.31 3.88
CA HIS A 348 30.97 -21.89 2.49
C HIS A 348 29.82 -22.52 1.71
N VAL A 349 28.76 -21.74 1.42
CA VAL A 349 27.96 -21.85 0.20
C VAL A 349 27.52 -20.43 -0.18
N THR A 350 28.24 -19.82 -1.12
CA THR A 350 27.96 -18.47 -1.62
C THR A 350 26.77 -18.50 -2.58
N LEU A 351 25.55 -18.29 -2.09
CA LEU A 351 24.37 -17.98 -2.90
C LEU A 351 23.40 -17.08 -2.10
N SER A 352 23.43 -15.77 -2.32
CA SER A 352 22.26 -14.85 -2.40
C SER A 352 22.63 -13.37 -2.23
N GLU A 353 23.01 -12.73 -3.34
CA GLU A 353 22.93 -11.25 -3.50
C GLU A 353 21.98 -10.86 -4.67
N THR A 354 21.26 -11.84 -5.23
CA THR A 354 20.80 -11.81 -6.63
C THR A 354 19.35 -11.39 -6.85
N ILE A 355 18.65 -10.81 -5.86
CA ILE A 355 17.22 -10.48 -6.05
C ILE A 355 16.99 -8.98 -6.29
N TYR A 356 17.81 -8.09 -5.73
CA TYR A 356 17.64 -6.64 -5.95
C TYR A 356 18.63 -6.01 -6.92
N GLU A 357 19.71 -6.69 -7.31
CA GLU A 357 20.73 -6.13 -8.22
C GLU A 357 20.60 -6.58 -9.68
N THR A 358 19.81 -7.60 -10.02
CA THR A 358 19.97 -8.30 -11.31
C THR A 358 18.78 -8.30 -12.28
N ARG A 359 17.70 -7.55 -12.05
CA ARG A 359 16.67 -7.35 -13.09
C ARG A 359 16.25 -5.89 -13.20
N GLY A 360 17.09 -5.14 -13.90
CA GLY A 360 16.76 -3.79 -14.34
C GLY A 360 15.68 -3.75 -15.41
N PHE A 361 15.02 -2.61 -15.42
CA PHE A 361 14.15 -2.07 -16.46
C PHE A 361 14.52 -2.53 -17.88
N SER A 362 13.57 -3.13 -18.59
CA SER A 362 13.52 -3.05 -20.05
C SER A 362 12.42 -2.05 -20.44
N PRO A 363 12.71 -1.01 -21.26
CA PRO A 363 11.68 -0.21 -21.88
C PRO A 363 11.03 -0.95 -23.07
N LEU A 364 9.81 -0.50 -23.37
CA LEU A 364 8.88 -1.03 -24.35
C LEU A 364 9.39 -1.01 -25.80
N VAL A 365 8.81 -1.93 -26.56
CA VAL A 365 8.86 -2.21 -27.99
C VAL A 365 8.52 -0.98 -28.86
N GLU A 366 9.35 -0.69 -29.87
CA GLU A 366 8.93 0.00 -31.09
C GLU A 366 8.60 -1.03 -32.17
N LEU A 367 7.46 -0.82 -32.84
CA LEU A 367 7.01 -1.54 -34.03
C LEU A 367 7.88 -1.16 -35.23
N GLY A 368 8.57 -2.11 -35.85
CA GLY A 368 9.27 -1.86 -37.11
C GLY A 368 10.17 -3.00 -37.57
N SER A 369 9.74 -3.67 -38.63
CA SER A 369 10.37 -4.72 -39.43
C SER A 369 11.90 -4.68 -39.62
N LYS A 370 12.47 -5.91 -39.66
CA LYS A 370 13.70 -6.40 -40.30
C LYS A 370 14.91 -6.70 -39.38
N GLU A 371 15.41 -7.91 -39.62
CA GLU A 371 16.51 -8.65 -38.99
C GLU A 371 17.81 -7.86 -38.78
N GLN A 372 18.42 -7.95 -37.59
CA GLN A 372 19.89 -7.94 -37.38
C GLN A 372 20.30 -8.17 -35.90
N GLY A 373 21.09 -9.23 -35.65
CA GLY A 373 22.14 -9.33 -34.60
C GLY A 373 21.76 -9.38 -33.10
N PRO A 374 22.57 -10.03 -32.25
CA PRO A 374 22.32 -10.10 -30.81
C PRO A 374 22.53 -8.72 -30.18
N ILE A 375 21.44 -8.13 -29.68
CA ILE A 375 21.44 -6.84 -28.97
C ILE A 375 22.21 -7.03 -27.64
N LYS A 376 23.30 -6.29 -27.47
CA LYS A 376 24.02 -6.18 -26.19
C LYS A 376 23.05 -5.68 -25.11
N SER A 377 22.89 -6.42 -24.02
CA SER A 377 22.03 -6.05 -22.90
C SER A 377 22.46 -4.71 -22.30
N CYS A 378 21.55 -3.72 -22.31
CA CYS A 378 21.77 -2.44 -21.64
C CYS A 378 21.82 -2.66 -20.12
N ASN A 379 22.84 -2.09 -19.46
CA ASN A 379 23.04 -2.21 -18.01
C ASN A 379 21.84 -1.68 -17.23
N ALA A 380 21.33 -2.50 -16.31
CA ALA A 380 20.28 -2.17 -15.35
C ALA A 380 20.66 -0.95 -14.49
N THR A 381 19.96 0.17 -14.63
CA THR A 381 20.17 1.34 -13.77
C THR A 381 19.61 1.07 -12.36
N ARG A 382 20.48 1.07 -11.34
CA ARG A 382 20.12 0.87 -9.92
C ARG A 382 19.12 1.94 -9.47
N LEU A 383 18.13 1.60 -8.63
CA LEU A 383 17.17 2.59 -8.12
C LEU A 383 17.87 3.61 -7.19
N PRO A 384 17.47 4.89 -7.18
CA PRO A 384 17.90 5.87 -6.18
C PRO A 384 17.68 5.37 -4.75
N ILE A 385 18.69 5.49 -3.91
CA ILE A 385 18.63 5.10 -2.49
C ILE A 385 18.24 6.33 -1.67
N ILE A 386 17.23 6.21 -0.81
CA ILE A 386 16.91 7.24 0.18
C ILE A 386 18.02 7.20 1.24
N ALA A 387 18.97 8.13 1.13
CA ALA A 387 20.16 8.16 1.97
C ALA A 387 19.94 8.97 3.26
N LYS A 388 19.03 9.94 3.24
CA LYS A 388 18.75 10.79 4.39
C LYS A 388 17.29 11.23 4.40
N ILE A 389 16.72 11.34 5.59
CA ILE A 389 15.35 11.81 5.82
C ILE A 389 15.39 12.97 6.82
N LEU A 390 14.94 14.14 6.39
CA LEU A 390 14.75 15.30 7.27
C LEU A 390 13.27 15.39 7.61
N THR A 391 12.93 15.17 8.87
CA THR A 391 11.53 15.18 9.34
C THR A 391 11.32 16.35 10.28
N SER A 392 10.32 17.17 10.01
CA SER A 392 9.91 18.21 10.95
C SER A 392 8.43 18.53 10.87
N ASP A 393 7.95 19.12 11.96
CA ASP A 393 6.61 19.67 12.05
C ASP A 393 6.64 20.87 13.01
N ILE A 394 5.72 21.82 12.84
CA ILE A 394 5.63 22.98 13.73
C ILE A 394 5.10 22.61 15.11
N SER A 395 4.37 21.50 15.23
CA SER A 395 3.71 21.04 16.45
C SER A 395 4.58 20.06 17.23
N GLU A 396 4.86 20.37 18.50
CA GLU A 396 5.52 19.47 19.44
C GLU A 396 4.78 18.12 19.55
N ARG A 397 3.44 18.16 19.61
CA ARG A 397 2.59 16.96 19.62
C ARG A 397 2.82 16.06 18.39
N SER A 398 3.04 16.64 17.22
CA SER A 398 3.35 15.86 16.01
C SER A 398 4.68 15.13 16.17
N ILE A 399 5.69 15.77 16.76
CA ILE A 399 7.00 15.17 17.02
C ILE A 399 6.90 14.00 18.01
N GLU A 400 6.12 14.15 19.09
CA GLU A 400 5.83 13.07 20.04
C GLU A 400 5.17 11.87 19.34
N ILE A 401 4.17 12.12 18.49
CA ILE A 401 3.49 11.08 17.72
C ILE A 401 4.46 10.36 16.76
N ILE A 402 5.36 11.10 16.11
CA ILE A 402 6.34 10.51 15.20
C ILE A 402 7.30 9.60 15.98
N ASN A 403 7.83 10.07 17.11
CA ASN A 403 8.73 9.26 17.95
C ASN A 403 8.04 7.98 18.43
N HIS A 404 6.81 8.09 18.93
CA HIS A 404 6.03 6.91 19.32
C HIS A 404 5.83 5.93 18.14
N ASN A 405 5.43 6.43 16.97
CA ASN A 405 5.21 5.58 15.80
C ASN A 405 6.50 4.90 15.30
N VAL A 406 7.66 5.57 15.43
CA VAL A 406 8.97 4.97 15.13
C VAL A 406 9.26 3.82 16.10
N ASP A 407 9.03 4.05 17.40
CA ASP A 407 9.28 3.06 18.45
C ASP A 407 8.31 1.85 18.38
N CYS A 408 7.12 2.01 17.81
CA CYS A 408 6.15 0.94 17.62
C CYS A 408 6.31 0.12 16.33
N CYS A 409 7.20 0.52 15.42
CA CYS A 409 7.38 -0.15 14.13
C CYS A 409 8.76 -0.83 14.03
N PRO A 410 9.01 -1.66 12.99
CA PRO A 410 10.31 -2.33 12.82
C PRO A 410 11.53 -1.41 12.71
N LEU A 411 11.34 -0.10 12.57
CA LEU A 411 12.43 0.88 12.58
C LEU A 411 13.05 1.06 13.97
N ALA A 412 12.34 0.68 15.04
CA ALA A 412 12.80 0.84 16.43
C ALA A 412 14.11 0.10 16.71
N SER A 413 14.40 -0.98 15.98
CA SER A 413 15.62 -1.79 16.15
C SER A 413 16.80 -1.33 15.29
N ILE A 414 16.66 -0.23 14.54
CA ILE A 414 17.68 0.25 13.60
C ILE A 414 18.50 1.37 14.25
N GLU A 415 19.82 1.19 14.27
CA GLU A 415 20.77 2.17 14.78
C GLU A 415 21.79 2.60 13.72
N PRO A 416 22.07 3.92 13.56
CA PRO A 416 21.41 5.04 14.24
C PRO A 416 19.93 5.15 13.84
N LYS A 417 19.08 5.67 14.75
CA LYS A 417 17.64 5.89 14.47
C LYS A 417 17.45 6.54 13.09
N PRO A 418 16.65 5.95 12.19
CA PRO A 418 16.54 6.42 10.81
C PRO A 418 15.73 7.72 10.68
N ILE A 419 14.96 8.08 11.72
CA ILE A 419 14.12 9.28 11.76
C ILE A 419 14.41 10.01 13.07
N THR A 420 14.83 11.26 12.95
CA THR A 420 15.04 12.17 14.08
C THR A 420 14.20 13.43 13.83
N PRO A 421 12.93 13.45 14.30
CA PRO A 421 12.01 14.54 14.00
C PRO A 421 12.38 15.81 14.78
N GLN A 422 12.20 16.98 14.17
CA GLN A 422 12.51 18.29 14.78
C GLN A 422 11.28 19.19 14.83
N ILE A 423 11.10 19.94 15.93
CA ILE A 423 10.10 21.02 15.99
C ILE A 423 10.63 22.17 15.12
N ARG A 424 10.03 22.37 13.95
CA ARG A 424 10.49 23.37 12.99
C ARG A 424 9.38 23.77 12.03
N ASP A 425 9.29 25.07 11.73
CA ASP A 425 8.39 25.59 10.70
C ASP A 425 8.97 25.34 9.29
N PHE A 426 8.18 24.77 8.38
CA PHE A 426 8.49 24.66 6.95
C PHE A 426 9.02 25.97 6.35
N PHE A 427 8.45 27.11 6.71
CA PHE A 427 8.85 28.41 6.16
C PHE A 427 10.25 28.86 6.59
N SER A 428 10.82 28.24 7.63
CA SER A 428 12.17 28.52 8.13
C SER A 428 13.29 27.80 7.35
N TYR A 429 12.98 26.81 6.50
CA TYR A 429 14.00 26.08 5.74
C TYR A 429 14.73 27.02 4.77
N THR A 430 16.06 26.94 4.73
CA THR A 430 16.87 27.68 3.74
C THR A 430 17.44 26.74 2.68
N ALA A 431 17.73 27.28 1.49
CA ALA A 431 18.40 26.53 0.44
C ALA A 431 19.78 26.00 0.87
N LYS A 432 20.53 26.79 1.66
CA LYS A 432 21.82 26.38 2.21
C LYS A 432 21.69 25.12 3.08
N GLU A 433 20.75 25.09 4.02
CA GLU A 433 20.56 23.92 4.89
C GLU A 433 20.12 22.69 4.09
N ILE A 434 19.25 22.85 3.10
CA ILE A 434 18.83 21.75 2.22
C ILE A 434 20.03 21.25 1.41
N ALA A 435 20.84 22.14 0.85
CA ALA A 435 22.03 21.77 0.09
C ALA A 435 23.07 21.05 0.97
N ASP A 436 23.39 21.60 2.15
CA ASP A 436 24.32 21.03 3.12
C ASP A 436 23.85 19.64 3.58
N ALA A 437 22.55 19.50 3.87
CA ALA A 437 21.99 18.22 4.30
C ALA A 437 21.93 17.18 3.17
N SER A 438 21.83 17.63 1.92
CA SER A 438 21.76 16.75 0.75
C SER A 438 23.15 16.32 0.26
N ASP A 439 24.22 17.07 0.53
CA ASP A 439 25.57 16.79 0.01
C ASP A 439 25.54 16.49 -1.50
N LYS A 440 25.76 15.24 -1.94
CA LYS A 440 25.66 14.81 -3.36
C LYS A 440 24.26 14.33 -3.76
N ALA A 441 23.40 14.04 -2.80
CA ALA A 441 22.03 13.58 -3.01
C ALA A 441 21.12 14.65 -3.66
N SER A 442 20.05 14.19 -4.29
CA SER A 442 19.01 15.06 -4.84
C SER A 442 17.94 15.32 -3.77
N PRO A 443 17.61 16.59 -3.47
CA PRO A 443 16.57 16.90 -2.50
C PRO A 443 15.17 16.67 -3.08
N ILE A 444 14.34 15.94 -2.33
CA ILE A 444 12.91 15.78 -2.59
C ILE A 444 12.14 16.30 -1.38
N ILE A 445 11.29 17.31 -1.58
CA ILE A 445 10.31 17.75 -0.59
C ILE A 445 8.97 17.05 -0.84
N VAL A 446 8.45 16.36 0.18
CA VAL A 446 7.09 15.81 0.19
C VAL A 446 6.23 16.61 1.15
N LEU A 447 5.02 16.98 0.72
CA LEU A 447 4.13 17.84 1.49
C LEU A 447 2.71 17.29 1.51
N ASN A 448 2.16 17.14 2.71
CA ASN A 448 0.74 16.97 2.96
C ASN A 448 0.23 18.13 3.83
N PRO A 449 0.12 19.35 3.28
CA PRO A 449 -0.36 20.49 4.04
C PRO A 449 -1.80 20.26 4.50
N PRO A 450 -2.23 20.87 5.61
CA PRO A 450 -3.59 20.71 6.11
C PRO A 450 -4.64 21.21 5.10
N TYR A 451 -5.68 20.41 4.88
CA TYR A 451 -6.84 20.72 4.03
C TYR A 451 -8.15 20.29 4.71
N GLY A 452 -9.27 20.89 4.28
CA GLY A 452 -10.60 20.49 4.72
C GLY A 452 -11.41 21.62 5.35
N LYS A 453 -12.69 21.33 5.64
CA LYS A 453 -13.73 22.32 6.00
C LYS A 453 -13.78 22.68 7.51
N ARG A 454 -12.94 22.07 8.34
CA ARG A 454 -12.89 22.25 9.80
C ARG A 454 -11.55 22.83 10.28
N LEU A 455 -10.89 23.59 9.41
CA LEU A 455 -9.60 24.19 9.72
C LEU A 455 -9.81 25.60 10.28
N ASP A 456 -9.29 25.86 11.47
CA ASP A 456 -9.31 27.18 12.12
C ASP A 456 -8.30 28.17 11.50
N PHE A 457 -7.99 28.02 10.20
CA PHE A 457 -7.04 28.88 9.48
C PHE A 457 -7.42 29.10 8.01
N ASP A 458 -6.85 30.15 7.42
CA ASP A 458 -7.06 30.52 6.01
C ASP A 458 -6.19 29.65 5.07
N ALA A 459 -6.75 28.51 4.66
CA ALA A 459 -6.06 27.56 3.78
C ALA A 459 -5.64 28.19 2.43
N PRO A 460 -6.46 28.96 1.71
CA PRO A 460 -6.03 29.63 0.48
C PRO A 460 -4.80 30.54 0.66
N LYS A 461 -4.69 31.27 1.79
CA LYS A 461 -3.50 32.06 2.12
C LYS A 461 -2.29 31.16 2.44
N LEU A 462 -2.48 30.05 3.16
CA LEU A 462 -1.42 29.10 3.44
C LEU A 462 -0.82 28.55 2.14
N TYR A 463 -1.66 28.06 1.22
CA TYR A 463 -1.20 27.54 -0.08
C TYR A 463 -0.51 28.62 -0.95
N THR A 464 -0.91 29.89 -0.84
CA THR A 464 -0.17 31.02 -1.44
C THR A 464 1.25 31.13 -0.87
N LYS A 465 1.38 31.09 0.47
CA LYS A 465 2.70 31.15 1.13
C LYS A 465 3.56 29.94 0.76
N ILE A 466 2.99 28.74 0.71
CA ILE A 466 3.69 27.51 0.31
C ILE A 466 4.24 27.65 -1.11
N GLY A 467 3.42 28.09 -2.07
CA GLY A 467 3.88 28.26 -3.46
C GLY A 467 5.04 29.27 -3.58
N ARG A 468 4.98 30.40 -2.87
CA ARG A 468 6.09 31.37 -2.82
C ARG A 468 7.36 30.75 -2.23
N LYS A 469 7.22 30.01 -1.13
CA LYS A 469 8.35 29.38 -0.46
C LYS A 469 9.03 28.33 -1.34
N LEU A 470 8.25 27.48 -2.02
CA LEU A 470 8.78 26.48 -2.94
C LEU A 470 9.52 27.12 -4.11
N THR A 471 8.96 28.18 -4.69
CA THR A 471 9.62 28.93 -5.78
C THR A 471 10.91 29.59 -5.32
N GLN A 472 10.90 30.18 -4.12
CA GLN A 472 12.11 30.73 -3.50
C GLN A 472 13.17 29.63 -3.32
N LEU A 473 12.82 28.51 -2.68
CA LEU A 473 13.76 27.40 -2.44
C LEU A 473 14.33 26.84 -3.74
N GLY A 474 13.50 26.61 -4.75
CA GLY A 474 13.94 26.11 -6.06
C GLY A 474 14.92 27.05 -6.77
N ASN A 475 14.68 28.37 -6.69
CA ASN A 475 15.60 29.36 -7.27
C ASN A 475 16.91 29.48 -6.48
N ASP A 476 16.83 29.53 -5.15
CA ASP A 476 18.01 29.70 -4.29
C ASP A 476 18.92 28.45 -4.33
N LEU A 477 18.35 27.24 -4.48
CA LEU A 477 19.12 25.99 -4.59
C LEU A 477 19.99 25.91 -5.87
N LYS A 478 19.66 26.69 -6.92
CA LYS A 478 20.50 26.77 -8.13
C LYS A 478 21.90 27.31 -7.83
N GLN A 479 22.04 28.17 -6.82
CA GLN A 479 23.33 28.71 -6.37
C GLN A 479 24.26 27.61 -5.82
N PHE A 480 23.67 26.50 -5.36
CA PHE A 480 24.37 25.32 -4.85
C PHE A 480 24.42 24.18 -5.89
N HIS A 481 24.08 24.46 -7.15
CA HIS A 481 23.98 23.47 -8.23
C HIS A 481 23.02 22.31 -7.91
N LYS A 482 21.94 22.60 -7.18
CA LYS A 482 20.90 21.63 -6.82
C LYS A 482 19.58 21.97 -7.51
N GLU A 483 18.86 20.94 -7.91
CA GLU A 483 17.47 21.03 -8.34
C GLU A 483 16.57 20.43 -7.27
N LEU A 484 15.49 21.13 -6.92
CA LEU A 484 14.50 20.66 -5.98
C LEU A 484 13.41 19.88 -6.71
N THR A 485 13.13 18.65 -6.27
CA THR A 485 11.90 17.95 -6.66
C THR A 485 10.87 18.11 -5.54
N VAL A 486 9.63 18.40 -5.91
CA VAL A 486 8.53 18.59 -4.97
C VAL A 486 7.41 17.63 -5.31
N ALA A 487 6.84 16.98 -4.30
CA ALA A 487 5.56 16.28 -4.38
C ALA A 487 4.62 16.85 -3.30
N ILE A 488 3.48 17.42 -3.69
CA ILE A 488 2.56 18.12 -2.78
C ILE A 488 1.11 17.72 -3.02
N LEU A 489 0.38 17.46 -1.93
CA LEU A 489 -1.07 17.33 -1.93
C LEU A 489 -1.75 18.70 -1.84
N ALA A 490 -2.71 18.96 -2.72
CA ALA A 490 -3.55 20.14 -2.71
C ALA A 490 -5.02 19.76 -2.93
N PRO A 491 -5.97 20.31 -2.17
CA PRO A 491 -7.39 20.02 -2.39
C PRO A 491 -7.84 20.60 -3.74
N LYS A 492 -8.76 19.90 -4.42
CA LYS A 492 -9.40 20.45 -5.61
C LYS A 492 -10.10 21.76 -5.24
N ASP A 493 -9.91 22.78 -6.08
CA ASP A 493 -10.59 24.05 -5.87
C ASP A 493 -12.11 23.87 -5.98
N ASP A 494 -12.84 24.54 -5.10
CA ASP A 494 -14.31 24.48 -5.04
C ASP A 494 -14.88 25.88 -4.75
N THR A 495 -16.15 26.07 -5.06
CA THR A 495 -16.91 27.29 -4.76
C THR A 495 -17.96 26.97 -3.71
N HIS A 496 -17.84 27.57 -2.53
CA HIS A 496 -18.77 27.33 -1.43
C HIS A 496 -19.19 28.63 -0.75
N VAL A 497 -20.50 28.82 -0.60
CA VAL A 497 -21.14 29.93 0.13
C VAL A 497 -20.58 31.31 -0.28
N GLY A 498 -20.43 31.55 -1.58
CA GLY A 498 -19.94 32.83 -2.12
C GLY A 498 -18.43 33.08 -2.00
N SER A 499 -17.67 32.21 -1.31
CA SER A 499 -16.21 32.29 -1.19
C SER A 499 -15.52 31.22 -2.06
N LYS A 500 -14.50 31.62 -2.83
CA LYS A 500 -13.73 30.69 -3.67
C LYS A 500 -12.67 29.99 -2.82
N TYR A 501 -12.75 28.67 -2.69
CA TYR A 501 -11.72 27.87 -2.02
C TYR A 501 -10.63 27.55 -3.05
N THR A 502 -9.63 28.45 -3.16
CA THR A 502 -8.64 28.49 -4.26
C THR A 502 -7.25 28.02 -3.83
N CYS A 503 -7.15 26.95 -3.05
CA CYS A 503 -5.87 26.43 -2.59
C CYS A 503 -4.96 26.00 -3.75
N THR A 504 -5.48 25.17 -4.66
CA THR A 504 -4.73 24.69 -5.84
C THR A 504 -4.37 25.85 -6.76
N SER A 505 -5.34 26.72 -7.10
CA SER A 505 -5.08 27.87 -7.97
C SER A 505 -4.04 28.83 -7.39
N ASN A 506 -4.09 29.11 -6.08
CA ASN A 506 -3.10 29.96 -5.43
C ASN A 506 -1.71 29.31 -5.42
N LEU A 507 -1.63 28.01 -5.10
CA LEU A 507 -0.37 27.27 -5.15
C LEU A 507 0.29 27.35 -6.53
N LEU A 508 -0.47 27.04 -7.60
CA LEU A 508 0.05 27.02 -8.97
C LEU A 508 0.36 28.41 -9.52
N ARG A 509 -0.34 29.45 -9.04
CA ARG A 509 -0.03 30.85 -9.39
C ARG A 509 1.34 31.26 -8.86
N GLU A 510 1.62 30.95 -7.59
CA GLU A 510 2.88 31.35 -6.96
C GLU A 510 4.03 30.39 -7.30
N CYS A 511 3.75 29.13 -7.61
CA CYS A 511 4.73 28.11 -8.01
C CYS A 511 4.35 27.48 -9.36
N SER A 512 4.60 28.22 -10.45
CA SER A 512 4.22 27.81 -11.80
C SER A 512 4.89 26.52 -12.29
N ALA A 513 6.03 26.15 -11.72
CA ALA A 513 6.76 24.93 -12.08
C ALA A 513 5.98 23.64 -11.73
N LEU A 514 5.02 23.72 -10.79
CA LEU A 514 4.13 22.60 -10.45
C LEU A 514 2.99 22.40 -11.45
N SER A 515 2.72 23.39 -12.32
CA SER A 515 1.61 23.34 -13.26
C SER A 515 2.00 22.59 -14.54
N PRO A 516 1.34 21.47 -14.90
CA PRO A 516 1.59 20.77 -16.16
C PRO A 516 1.46 21.66 -17.41
N LYS A 517 0.63 22.72 -17.34
CA LYS A 517 0.48 23.71 -18.42
C LYS A 517 1.72 24.55 -18.68
N ARG A 518 2.63 24.66 -17.70
CA ARG A 518 3.82 25.53 -17.74
C ARG A 518 5.12 24.72 -17.64
N ASN A 519 5.05 23.52 -17.06
CA ASN A 519 6.14 22.58 -16.98
C ASN A 519 5.67 21.21 -17.52
N PRO A 520 6.07 20.81 -18.74
CA PRO A 520 5.67 19.53 -19.33
C PRO A 520 6.13 18.30 -18.53
N THR A 521 7.14 18.46 -17.66
CA THR A 521 7.63 17.39 -16.78
C THR A 521 6.87 17.31 -15.45
N ALA A 522 6.01 18.29 -15.16
CA ALA A 522 5.17 18.28 -13.98
C ALA A 522 3.99 17.32 -14.17
N LYS A 523 3.75 16.49 -13.16
CA LYS A 523 2.62 15.57 -13.10
C LYS A 523 1.54 16.17 -12.19
N GLN A 524 0.29 16.06 -12.64
CA GLN A 524 -0.90 16.26 -11.81
C GLN A 524 -1.67 14.94 -11.77
N ILE A 525 -1.77 14.36 -10.59
CA ILE A 525 -2.50 13.11 -10.35
C ILE A 525 -3.73 13.45 -9.51
N VAL A 526 -4.92 13.09 -10.00
CA VAL A 526 -6.16 13.28 -9.26
C VAL A 526 -6.41 12.03 -8.42
N THR A 527 -6.58 12.21 -7.11
CA THR A 527 -6.83 11.10 -6.18
C THR A 527 -7.90 11.49 -5.17
N SER A 528 -8.25 10.56 -4.28
CA SER A 528 -9.21 10.80 -3.21
C SER A 528 -8.71 10.28 -1.88
N HIS A 529 -8.83 11.08 -0.83
CA HIS A 529 -8.43 10.71 0.52
C HIS A 529 -9.28 11.45 1.56
N GLY A 530 -9.66 10.76 2.64
CA GLY A 530 -10.46 11.34 3.72
C GLY A 530 -11.83 11.91 3.30
N GLY A 531 -12.40 11.43 2.18
CA GLY A 531 -13.64 11.96 1.60
C GLY A 531 -13.45 13.22 0.73
N PHE A 532 -12.21 13.67 0.51
CA PHE A 532 -11.88 14.81 -0.34
C PHE A 532 -11.26 14.35 -1.67
N SER A 533 -11.60 15.05 -2.76
CA SER A 533 -10.85 14.96 -4.01
C SER A 533 -9.62 15.86 -3.93
N LEU A 534 -8.44 15.26 -4.13
CA LEU A 534 -7.14 15.93 -4.02
C LEU A 534 -6.41 15.87 -5.37
N ASN A 535 -5.56 16.87 -5.59
CA ASN A 535 -4.52 16.86 -6.60
C ASN A 535 -3.19 16.54 -5.91
N VAL A 536 -2.41 15.67 -6.53
CA VAL A 536 -1.00 15.48 -6.23
C VAL A 536 -0.21 16.14 -7.35
N PHE A 537 0.56 17.17 -7.03
CA PHE A 537 1.47 17.83 -7.97
C PHE A 537 2.89 17.35 -7.70
N ILE A 538 3.56 16.88 -8.75
CA ILE A 538 4.94 16.39 -8.66
C ILE A 538 5.76 17.00 -9.77
N ALA A 539 6.77 17.78 -9.42
CA ALA A 539 7.60 18.48 -10.41
C ALA A 539 8.98 18.84 -9.85
N LYS A 540 9.89 19.17 -10.76
CA LYS A 540 11.08 19.95 -10.43
C LYS A 540 10.70 21.43 -10.36
N VAL A 541 11.18 22.12 -9.34
CA VAL A 541 10.87 23.53 -9.05
C VAL A 541 12.12 24.40 -9.15
#